data_AF-A0A3C1YBB6-F1
#
_entry.id   AF-A0A3C1YBB6-F1
#
_cell.length_a   1.000
_cell.length_b   1.000
_cell.length_c   1.000
_cell.angle_alpha   90.00
_cell.angle_beta   90.00
_cell.angle_gamma   90.00
#
_symmetry.space_group_name_H-M   'P 1'
#
loop_
_entity.id
_entity.type
_entity.pdbx_description
1 polymer ?
#
loop_
_entity_poly.entity_id
_entity_poly.type
_entity_poly.pdbx_seq_one_letter_code
_entity_poly.pdbx_strand_id
1 'polypeptide(L)'
;MNKNDQLFSELLYLLHHNAFYALDNIDNANYTESDLTSVRQLIDMVVMLKEKTRGNLSDELDQIQTMMLSELESKYQQKFKKL
;
A
#
# COMPACT_ATOMS: atom_id res chain seq x y z
N MET A 1 -4.61 3.72 -21.38
CA MET A 1 -3.35 3.85 -20.63
C MET A 1 -2.16 3.75 -21.58
N ASN A 2 -1.17 4.62 -21.41
CA ASN A 2 0.11 4.55 -22.14
C ASN A 2 1.11 3.62 -21.41
N LYS A 3 2.31 3.42 -21.97
CA LYS A 3 3.34 2.54 -21.37
C LYS A 3 3.77 2.97 -19.96
N ASN A 4 3.90 4.29 -19.71
CA ASN A 4 4.28 4.80 -18.40
C ASN A 4 3.17 4.57 -17.38
N ASP A 5 1.90 4.72 -17.79
CA ASP A 5 0.75 4.41 -16.94
C ASP A 5 0.76 2.93 -16.53
N GLN A 6 1.05 2.03 -17.46
CA GLN A 6 1.15 0.59 -17.20
C GLN A 6 2.26 0.28 -16.20
N LEU A 7 3.46 0.82 -16.41
CA LEU A 7 4.59 0.64 -15.50
C LEU A 7 4.31 1.19 -14.10
N PHE A 8 3.59 2.31 -14.03
CA PHE A 8 3.19 2.88 -12.75
C PHE A 8 2.17 1.98 -12.02
N SER A 9 1.17 1.45 -12.73
CA SER A 9 0.24 0.47 -12.16
C SER A 9 0.95 -0.79 -11.67
N GLU A 10 1.94 -1.29 -12.41
CA GLU A 10 2.77 -2.43 -11.99
C GLU A 10 3.55 -2.13 -10.71
N LEU A 11 4.13 -0.92 -10.59
CA LEU A 11 4.81 -0.47 -9.38
C LEU A 11 3.85 -0.43 -8.18
N LEU A 12 2.66 0.17 -8.35
CA LEU A 12 1.64 0.22 -7.31
C LEU A 12 1.23 -1.18 -6.87
N TYR A 13 1.01 -2.09 -7.83
CA TYR A 13 0.66 -3.48 -7.56
C TYR A 13 1.75 -4.21 -6.78
N LEU A 14 3.02 -4.03 -7.14
CA LEU A 14 4.15 -4.63 -6.41
C LEU A 14 4.21 -4.15 -4.95
N LEU A 15 4.08 -2.85 -4.71
CA LEU A 15 4.07 -2.29 -3.36
C LEU A 15 2.87 -2.81 -2.55
N HIS A 16 1.69 -2.81 -3.17
CA HIS A 16 0.45 -3.32 -2.57
C HIS A 16 0.58 -4.80 -2.19
N HIS A 17 1.03 -5.64 -3.13
CA HIS A 17 1.23 -7.07 -2.92
C HIS A 17 2.24 -7.34 -1.80
N ASN A 18 3.38 -6.66 -1.81
CA ASN A 18 4.40 -6.83 -0.77
C ASN A 18 3.87 -6.43 0.61
N ALA A 19 3.09 -5.36 0.71
CA ALA A 19 2.51 -4.93 1.98
C ALA A 19 1.44 -5.91 2.48
N PHE A 20 0.59 -6.44 1.59
CA PHE A 20 -0.36 -7.49 1.93
C PHE A 20 0.35 -8.77 2.40
N TYR A 21 1.38 -9.19 1.68
CA TYR A 21 2.18 -10.37 2.03
C TYR A 21 2.86 -10.18 3.39
N ALA A 22 3.47 -9.02 3.63
CA ALA A 22 4.07 -8.71 4.93
C ALA A 22 3.02 -8.75 6.05
N LEU A 23 1.84 -8.14 5.84
CA LEU A 23 0.73 -8.18 6.80
C LEU A 23 0.22 -9.60 7.10
N ASP A 24 0.14 -10.47 6.09
CA ASP A 24 -0.34 -11.84 6.26
C ASP A 24 0.64 -12.72 7.05
N ASN A 25 1.94 -12.49 6.86
CA ASN A 25 2.99 -13.26 7.53
C ASN A 25 3.27 -12.83 8.97
N ILE A 26 2.69 -11.72 9.45
CA ILE A 26 2.84 -11.30 10.84
C ILE A 26 2.02 -12.21 11.76
N ASP A 27 2.66 -12.74 12.81
CA ASP A 27 2.00 -13.52 13.85
C ASP A 27 1.05 -12.62 14.66
N ASN A 28 -0.24 -12.96 14.68
CA ASN A 28 -1.26 -12.23 15.43
C ASN A 28 -1.04 -12.29 16.96
N ALA A 29 -0.35 -13.33 17.46
CA ALA A 29 -0.09 -13.51 18.88
C ALA A 29 1.20 -12.81 19.33
N ASN A 30 2.21 -12.68 18.45
CA ASN A 30 3.55 -12.23 18.79
C ASN A 30 4.21 -11.40 17.67
N TYR A 31 3.63 -10.23 17.35
CA TYR A 31 4.28 -9.30 16.43
C TYR A 31 5.27 -8.37 17.15
N THR A 32 6.34 -7.98 16.46
CA THR A 32 7.36 -7.06 16.96
C THR A 32 7.17 -5.64 16.41
N GLU A 33 7.84 -4.66 17.03
CA GLU A 33 7.90 -3.30 16.50
C GLU A 33 8.57 -3.23 15.11
N SER A 34 9.51 -4.13 14.83
CA SER A 34 10.16 -4.24 13.52
C SER A 34 9.17 -4.65 12.43
N ASP A 35 8.23 -5.56 12.75
CA ASP A 35 7.20 -6.01 11.81
C ASP A 35 6.24 -4.86 11.46
N LEU A 36 5.81 -4.12 12.48
CA LEU A 36 4.98 -2.92 12.31
C LEU A 36 5.68 -1.88 11.44
N THR A 37 6.96 -1.63 11.71
CA THR A 37 7.77 -0.65 10.98
C THR A 37 7.90 -1.04 9.51
N SER A 38 8.16 -2.32 9.23
CA SER A 38 8.34 -2.83 7.86
C SER A 38 7.07 -2.68 7.03
N VAL A 39 5.92 -3.06 7.58
CA VAL A 39 4.63 -2.88 6.90
C VAL A 39 4.32 -1.39 6.71
N ARG A 40 4.53 -0.59 7.75
CA ARG A 40 4.24 0.85 7.71
C ARG A 40 5.07 1.54 6.62
N GLN A 41 6.33 1.17 6.48
CA GLN A 41 7.20 1.70 5.43
C GLN A 41 6.67 1.43 4.02
N LEU A 42 6.10 0.25 3.77
CA LEU A 42 5.49 -0.07 2.48
C LEU A 42 4.26 0.80 2.20
N ILE A 43 3.40 1.02 3.20
CA ILE A 43 2.23 1.90 3.10
C ILE A 43 2.67 3.35 2.85
N ASP A 44 3.65 3.83 3.63
CA ASP A 44 4.16 5.19 3.50
C ASP A 44 4.81 5.44 2.13
N MET A 45 5.37 4.41 1.47
CA MET A 45 5.84 4.53 0.08
C MET A 45 4.69 4.76 -0.91
N VAL A 46 3.54 4.09 -0.73
CA VAL A 46 2.35 4.32 -1.57
C VAL A 46 1.78 5.72 -1.33
N VAL A 47 1.73 6.17 -0.07
CA VAL A 47 1.33 7.55 0.30
C VAL A 47 2.26 8.57 -0.36
N MET A 48 3.58 8.37 -0.24
CA MET A 48 4.58 9.24 -0.84
C MET A 48 4.41 9.32 -2.35
N LEU A 49 4.18 8.20 -3.03
CA LEU A 49 3.90 8.20 -4.46
C LEU A 49 2.67 9.04 -4.78
N LYS A 50 1.57 8.90 -4.02
CA LYS A 50 0.35 9.69 -4.25
C LYS A 50 0.59 11.19 -4.15
N GLU A 51 1.34 11.62 -3.13
CA GLU A 51 1.71 13.02 -2.97
C GLU A 51 2.62 13.52 -4.11
N LYS A 52 3.59 12.70 -4.54
CA LYS A 52 4.53 13.07 -5.61
C LYS A 52 3.88 13.09 -7.00
N THR A 53 2.83 12.30 -7.22
CA THR A 53 2.14 12.21 -8.52
C THR A 53 0.84 13.02 -8.57
N ARG A 54 0.52 13.79 -7.53
CA ARG A 54 -0.71 14.57 -7.44
C ARG A 54 -0.88 15.51 -8.64
N GLY A 55 -1.99 15.39 -9.36
CA GLY A 55 -2.30 16.17 -10.55
C GLY A 55 -1.54 15.75 -11.82
N ASN A 56 -0.79 14.65 -11.77
CA ASN A 56 0.00 14.13 -12.89
C ASN A 56 -0.43 12.71 -13.32
N LEU A 57 -1.48 12.15 -12.71
CA LEU A 57 -2.06 10.86 -13.08
C LEU A 57 -3.35 11.07 -13.87
N SER A 58 -3.70 10.09 -14.70
CA SER A 58 -5.07 9.97 -15.19
C SER A 58 -6.03 9.70 -14.03
N ASP A 59 -7.31 10.06 -14.20
CA ASP A 59 -8.35 9.81 -13.19
C ASP A 59 -8.41 8.33 -12.79
N GLU A 60 -8.27 7.43 -13.77
CA GLU A 60 -8.23 5.97 -13.56
C GLU A 60 -7.05 5.56 -12.65
N LEU A 61 -5.85 6.08 -12.90
CA LEU A 61 -4.66 5.76 -12.09
C LEU A 61 -4.75 6.34 -10.68
N ASP A 62 -5.25 7.56 -10.54
CA ASP A 62 -5.43 8.17 -9.22
C ASP A 62 -6.48 7.39 -8.40
N GLN A 63 -7.55 6.90 -9.05
CA GLN A 63 -8.54 6.02 -8.41
C GLN A 63 -7.92 4.69 -7.98
N ILE A 64 -7.14 4.03 -8.84
CA ILE A 64 -6.44 2.77 -8.50
C ILE A 64 -5.53 2.98 -7.29
N GLN A 65 -4.71 4.03 -7.30
CA GLN A 65 -3.80 4.35 -6.20
C GLN A 65 -4.55 4.62 -4.90
N THR A 66 -5.66 5.36 -4.96
CA THR A 66 -6.51 5.67 -3.81
C THR A 66 -7.15 4.41 -3.23
N MET A 67 -7.66 3.52 -4.09
CA MET A 67 -8.27 2.26 -3.70
C MET A 67 -7.25 1.36 -3.01
N MET A 68 -6.06 1.18 -3.60
CA MET A 68 -4.98 0.38 -3.00
C MET A 68 -4.55 0.91 -1.63
N LEU A 69 -4.46 2.24 -1.46
CA LEU A 69 -4.12 2.82 -0.16
C LEU A 69 -5.21 2.52 0.89
N SER A 70 -6.49 2.69 0.51
CA SER A 70 -7.61 2.37 1.39
C SER A 70 -7.66 0.89 1.79
N GLU A 71 -7.36 -0.02 0.86
CA GLU A 71 -7.28 -1.46 1.12
C GLU A 71 -6.16 -1.79 2.11
N LEU A 72 -4.97 -1.19 1.93
CA LEU A 72 -3.83 -1.36 2.81
C LEU A 72 -4.10 -0.84 4.22
N GLU A 73 -4.67 0.36 4.34
CA GLU A 73 -5.03 0.94 5.62
C GLU A 73 -6.06 0.07 6.34
N SER A 74 -7.11 -0.35 5.64
CA SER A 74 -8.13 -1.24 6.19
C SER A 74 -7.52 -2.54 6.70
N LYS A 75 -6.66 -3.19 5.91
CA LYS A 75 -5.99 -4.43 6.32
C LYS A 75 -5.07 -4.24 7.52
N TYR A 76 -4.30 -3.14 7.54
CA TYR A 76 -3.45 -2.79 8.68
C TYR A 76 -4.28 -2.60 9.96
N GLN A 77 -5.39 -1.85 9.88
CA GLN A 77 -6.28 -1.66 11.03
C GLN A 77 -6.87 -2.99 11.52
N GLN A 78 -7.35 -3.84 10.61
CA GLN A 78 -7.91 -5.16 10.97
C GLN A 78 -6.88 -6.07 11.66
N LYS A 79 -5.61 -5.99 11.25
CA LYS A 79 -4.54 -6.81 11.82
C LYS A 79 -4.13 -6.35 13.22
N PHE A 80 -4.07 -5.04 13.46
CA PHE A 80 -3.44 -4.50 14.67
C PHE A 80 -4.39 -3.79 15.65
N LYS A 81 -5.55 -3.30 15.21
CA LYS A 81 -6.59 -2.86 16.15
C LYS A 81 -7.45 -4.05 16.53
N LYS A 82 -7.29 -4.52 17.77
CA LYS A 82 -8.34 -5.31 18.43
C LYS A 82 -9.61 -4.45 18.46
N LEU A 83 -10.71 -4.99 17.95
CA LEU A 83 -12.07 -4.48 18.22
C LEU A 83 -12.29 -4.34 19.72
#